data_AF-A0A920S086-F1
#
_entry.id   AF-A0A920S086-F1
#
_cell.length_a   1.000
_cell.length_b   1.000
_cell.length_c   1.000
_cell.angle_alpha   90.00
_cell.angle_beta   90.00
_cell.angle_gamma   90.00
#
_symmetry.space_group_name_H-M   'P 1'
#
loop_
_entity.id
_entity.type
_entity.pdbx_description
1 polymer ?
#
loop_
_entity_poly.entity_id
_entity_poly.type
_entity_poly.pdbx_seq_one_letter_code
_entity_poly.pdbx_strand_id
1 'polypeptide(L)'
;MKVKQESLFSAQGKHFCAGMDLANFQDDGEIHGAVSEKVSQGRRSEAQYRITRELQYTISCLEKARMPVIVAIQGGCIGGAVDMVTACDIRYAAKDAFF
;
A
#
# COMPACT_ATOMS: atom_id res chain seq x y z
N MET A 1 -1.05 -34.84 5.25
CA MET A 1 -0.12 -33.86 5.86
C MET A 1 -0.51 -32.47 5.35
N LYS A 2 -1.11 -31.59 6.17
CA LYS A 2 -1.42 -30.21 5.74
C LYS A 2 -0.13 -29.39 5.84
N VAL A 3 0.38 -28.93 4.71
CA VAL A 3 1.45 -27.93 4.68
C VAL A 3 0.88 -26.66 5.30
N LYS A 4 1.46 -26.18 6.40
CA LYS A 4 1.18 -24.82 6.89
C LYS A 4 1.87 -23.89 5.90
N GLN A 5 1.09 -23.02 5.26
CA GLN A 5 1.62 -21.98 4.38
C GLN A 5 1.64 -20.68 5.18
N GLU A 6 2.70 -19.92 4.99
CA GLU A 6 2.89 -18.55 5.47
C GLU A 6 3.41 -17.69 4.32
N SER A 7 3.14 -16.39 4.36
CA SER A 7 3.68 -15.42 3.41
C SER A 7 4.60 -14.44 4.14
N LEU A 8 5.82 -14.26 3.62
CA LEU A 8 6.82 -13.34 4.16
C LEU A 8 7.03 -12.16 3.22
N PHE A 9 6.83 -10.95 3.74
CA PHE A 9 7.16 -9.69 3.09
C PHE A 9 8.48 -9.14 3.64
N SER A 10 9.38 -8.78 2.74
CA SER A 10 10.62 -8.07 3.04
C SER A 10 10.94 -7.11 1.91
N ALA A 11 11.79 -6.13 2.19
CA ALA A 11 12.21 -5.12 1.22
C ALA A 11 13.70 -5.25 0.90
N GLN A 12 14.10 -4.73 -0.27
CA GLN A 12 15.50 -4.62 -0.66
C GLN A 12 16.04 -3.21 -0.37
N GLY A 13 17.27 -3.13 0.13
CA GLY A 13 17.95 -1.85 0.40
C GLY A 13 17.86 -1.40 1.85
N LYS A 14 18.12 -0.11 2.08
CA LYS A 14 18.30 0.50 3.42
C LYS A 14 16.99 0.72 4.18
N HIS A 15 15.88 0.85 3.48
CA HIS A 15 14.58 1.17 4.06
C HIS A 15 13.54 0.21 3.49
N PHE A 16 12.50 -0.03 4.26
CA PHE A 16 11.42 -0.92 3.89
C PHE A 16 10.62 -0.36 2.71
N CYS A 17 10.09 0.86 2.86
CA CYS A 17 9.38 1.56 1.79
C CYS A 17 9.21 3.04 2.15
N ALA A 18 9.47 3.92 1.19
CA ALA A 18 9.32 5.37 1.34
C ALA A 18 7.88 5.88 1.14
N GLY A 19 6.93 4.98 0.84
CA GLY A 19 5.54 5.31 0.57
C GLY A 19 5.22 5.41 -0.92
N MET A 20 4.14 6.12 -1.24
CA MET A 20 3.70 6.33 -2.62
C MET A 20 4.70 7.18 -3.41
N ASP A 21 4.94 6.81 -4.66
CA ASP A 21 5.80 7.60 -5.55
C ASP A 21 5.17 8.98 -5.79
N LEU A 22 5.94 10.04 -5.56
CA LEU A 22 5.48 11.42 -5.74
C LEU A 22 5.18 11.72 -7.22
N ALA A 23 5.73 10.95 -8.15
CA ALA A 23 5.37 11.04 -9.56
C ALA A 23 3.87 10.80 -9.81
N ASN A 24 3.19 10.04 -8.93
CA ASN A 24 1.74 9.83 -9.03
C ASN A 24 0.89 11.11 -8.85
N PHE A 25 1.49 12.22 -8.41
CA PHE A 25 0.81 13.49 -8.15
C PHE A 25 1.25 14.63 -9.10
N GLN A 26 2.07 14.33 -10.12
CA GLN A 26 2.65 15.37 -10.98
C GLN A 26 1.68 15.98 -12.01
N ASP A 27 0.56 15.29 -12.33
CA ASP A 27 -0.53 15.84 -13.15
C ASP A 27 -1.64 16.40 -12.26
N ASP A 28 -1.68 17.72 -12.06
CA ASP A 28 -2.80 18.51 -11.52
C ASP A 28 -3.49 18.01 -10.22
N GLY A 29 -2.80 17.19 -9.42
CA GLY A 29 -3.36 16.58 -8.20
C GLY A 29 -4.34 15.43 -8.47
N GLU A 30 -4.44 14.97 -9.71
CA GLU A 30 -5.21 13.80 -10.11
C GLU A 30 -4.27 12.59 -10.29
N ILE A 31 -4.60 11.45 -9.67
CA ILE A 31 -3.86 10.21 -9.89
C ILE A 31 -4.09 9.81 -11.35
N HIS A 32 -3.01 9.63 -12.13
CA HIS A 32 -3.04 9.37 -13.57
C HIS A 32 -4.23 8.50 -14.02
N GLY A 33 -5.12 9.07 -14.84
CA GLY A 33 -6.31 8.41 -15.36
C GLY A 33 -7.63 9.12 -15.06
N ALA A 34 -7.62 10.17 -14.24
CA ALA A 34 -8.77 11.04 -14.04
C ALA A 34 -8.83 12.17 -15.10
N VAL A 35 -10.01 12.74 -15.22
CA VAL A 35 -10.68 12.96 -16.50
C VAL A 35 -10.50 14.40 -17.00
N SER A 36 -10.34 14.57 -18.32
CA SER A 36 -10.29 15.85 -19.07
C SER A 36 -11.07 17.00 -18.43
N GLU A 37 -10.54 18.23 -18.55
CA GLU A 37 -11.12 19.50 -18.03
C GLU A 37 -12.63 19.68 -18.28
N LYS A 38 -13.21 19.01 -19.28
CA LYS A 38 -14.63 19.09 -19.69
C LYS A 38 -15.59 18.17 -18.92
N VAL A 39 -15.16 17.51 -17.84
CA VAL A 39 -15.98 16.52 -17.12
C VAL A 39 -16.60 17.10 -15.84
N SER A 40 -17.85 16.74 -15.55
CA SER A 40 -18.55 17.22 -14.36
C SER A 40 -17.90 16.71 -13.07
N GLN A 41 -17.94 17.53 -12.02
CA GLN A 41 -17.35 17.22 -10.72
C GLN A 41 -17.77 15.85 -10.19
N GLY A 42 -19.05 15.49 -10.31
CA GLY A 42 -19.55 14.19 -9.84
C GLY A 42 -18.88 13.00 -10.52
N ARG A 43 -18.55 13.09 -11.83
CA ARG A 43 -17.84 12.01 -12.54
C ARG A 43 -16.37 11.94 -12.15
N ARG A 44 -15.71 13.08 -11.88
CA ARG A 44 -14.34 13.10 -11.35
C ARG A 44 -14.26 12.46 -9.96
N SER A 45 -15.17 12.84 -9.06
CA SER A 45 -15.23 12.25 -7.71
C SER A 45 -15.50 10.75 -7.75
N GLU A 46 -16.34 10.27 -8.67
CA GLU A 46 -16.61 8.84 -8.85
C GLU A 46 -15.36 8.09 -9.35
N ALA A 47 -14.63 8.64 -10.31
CA ALA A 47 -13.38 8.07 -10.80
C ALA A 47 -12.31 8.00 -9.69
N GLN A 48 -12.13 9.09 -8.93
CA GLN A 48 -11.22 9.12 -7.79
C GLN A 48 -11.60 8.10 -6.71
N TYR A 49 -12.91 7.96 -6.44
CA TYR A 49 -13.40 6.95 -5.51
C TYR A 49 -13.04 5.54 -5.96
N ARG A 50 -13.20 5.20 -7.24
CA ARG A 50 -12.80 3.89 -7.79
C ARG A 50 -11.30 3.64 -7.61
N ILE A 51 -10.46 4.61 -7.98
CA ILE A 51 -9.00 4.50 -7.79
C ILE A 51 -8.66 4.27 -6.32
N THR A 52 -9.28 5.04 -5.42
CA THR A 52 -9.07 4.90 -3.97
C THR A 52 -9.48 3.51 -3.48
N ARG A 53 -10.60 2.97 -3.98
CA ARG A 53 -11.06 1.61 -3.62
C ARG A 53 -10.11 0.53 -4.10
N GLU A 54 -9.54 0.66 -5.30
CA GLU A 54 -8.52 -0.25 -5.80
C GLU A 54 -7.25 -0.19 -4.93
N LEU A 55 -6.76 1.01 -4.60
CA LEU A 55 -5.62 1.17 -3.70
C LEU A 55 -5.89 0.54 -2.32
N GLN A 56 -7.05 0.77 -1.73
CA GLN A 56 -7.45 0.15 -0.46
C GLN A 56 -7.53 -1.38 -0.56
N TYR A 57 -7.94 -1.92 -1.71
CA TYR A 57 -7.98 -3.35 -1.94
C TYR A 57 -6.58 -3.98 -1.92
N THR A 58 -5.57 -3.30 -2.49
CA THR A 58 -4.18 -3.80 -2.47
C THR A 58 -3.61 -3.99 -1.06
N ILE A 59 -4.14 -3.26 -0.07
CA ILE A 59 -3.77 -3.38 1.34
C ILE A 59 -4.68 -4.42 2.03
N SER A 60 -6.00 -4.28 1.88
CA SER A 60 -6.99 -5.12 2.57
C SER A 60 -6.96 -6.59 2.13
N CYS A 61 -6.34 -6.90 0.99
CA CYS A 61 -6.18 -8.28 0.55
C CYS A 61 -5.23 -9.08 1.46
N LEU A 62 -4.29 -8.40 2.15
CA LEU A 62 -3.37 -9.03 3.10
C LEU A 62 -4.12 -9.54 4.34
N GLU A 63 -5.00 -8.70 4.91
CA GLU A 63 -5.91 -9.06 6.01
C GLU A 63 -6.78 -10.29 5.68
N LYS A 64 -7.22 -10.38 4.41
CA LYS A 64 -8.13 -11.43 3.94
C LYS A 64 -7.42 -12.70 3.50
N ALA A 65 -6.09 -12.72 3.55
CA ALA A 65 -5.31 -13.88 3.19
C ALA A 65 -5.67 -15.06 4.10
N ARG A 66 -5.68 -16.28 3.53
CA ARG A 66 -6.02 -17.50 4.29
C ARG A 66 -4.81 -18.11 5.02
N MET A 67 -3.67 -17.45 4.92
CA MET A 67 -2.41 -17.82 5.57
C MET A 67 -1.91 -16.62 6.39
N PRO A 68 -1.12 -16.86 7.45
CA PRO A 68 -0.47 -15.77 8.17
C PRO A 68 0.46 -14.97 7.25
N VAL A 69 0.34 -13.64 7.30
CA VAL A 69 1.18 -12.67 6.60
C VAL A 69 2.14 -12.04 7.61
N ILE A 70 3.43 -12.32 7.42
CA ILE A 70 4.52 -11.83 8.26
C ILE A 70 5.30 -10.79 7.47
N VAL A 71 5.63 -9.66 8.09
CA VAL A 71 6.45 -8.62 7.46
C VAL A 71 7.68 -8.29 8.30
N ALA A 72 8.83 -8.19 7.63
CA ALA A 72 10.10 -7.78 8.22
C ALA A 72 10.49 -6.40 7.70
N ILE A 73 10.69 -5.46 8.64
CA ILE A 73 10.83 -4.03 8.37
C ILE A 73 12.21 -3.56 8.83
N GLN A 74 13.01 -3.06 7.90
CA GLN A 74 14.25 -2.35 8.15
C GLN A 74 14.14 -0.87 7.78
N GLY A 75 14.81 0.03 8.49
CA GLY A 75 14.80 1.46 8.19
C GLY A 75 13.38 2.07 8.07
N GLY A 76 13.18 2.99 7.12
CA GLY A 76 11.92 3.73 6.99
C GLY A 76 10.78 2.90 6.40
N CYS A 77 9.62 2.98 7.06
CA CYS A 77 8.32 2.46 6.62
C CYS A 77 7.31 3.61 6.62
N ILE A 78 7.18 4.33 5.50
CA ILE A 78 6.53 5.66 5.47
C ILE A 78 5.19 5.62 4.74
N GLY A 79 4.20 6.35 5.26
CA GLY A 79 2.92 6.60 4.58
C GLY A 79 2.14 5.32 4.28
N GLY A 80 1.79 5.09 3.01
CA GLY A 80 1.06 3.89 2.58
C GLY A 80 1.76 2.55 2.91
N ALA A 81 3.06 2.57 3.19
CA ALA A 81 3.75 1.40 3.70
C ALA A 81 3.27 1.02 5.11
N VAL A 82 2.94 2.00 5.96
CA VAL A 82 2.37 1.79 7.30
C VAL A 82 0.98 1.14 7.18
N ASP A 83 0.15 1.64 6.26
CA ASP A 83 -1.17 1.05 5.98
C ASP A 83 -1.04 -0.42 5.54
N MET A 84 -0.05 -0.72 4.69
CA MET A 84 0.23 -2.08 4.26
C MET A 84 0.67 -2.99 5.42
N VAL A 85 1.67 -2.59 6.22
CA VAL A 85 2.20 -3.45 7.30
C VAL A 85 1.23 -3.62 8.47
N THR A 86 0.29 -2.69 8.66
CA THR A 86 -0.77 -2.81 9.66
C THR A 86 -1.84 -3.82 9.27
N ALA A 87 -2.03 -4.09 7.96
CA ALA A 87 -2.89 -5.16 7.46
C ALA A 87 -2.25 -6.57 7.57
N CYS A 88 -0.96 -6.68 7.90
CA CYS A 88 -0.29 -7.96 8.15
C CYS A 88 -0.57 -8.49 9.58
N ASP A 89 -0.44 -9.80 9.77
CA ASP A 89 -0.65 -10.45 11.08
C ASP A 89 0.50 -10.17 12.06
N ILE A 90 1.76 -10.30 11.60
CA ILE A 90 2.97 -10.17 12.43
C ILE A 90 3.95 -9.19 11.79
N ARG A 91 4.49 -8.27 12.60
CA ARG A 91 5.49 -7.27 12.20
C ARG A 91 6.77 -7.48 13.00
N TYR A 92 7.87 -7.78 12.32
CA TYR A 92 9.22 -7.71 12.87
C TYR A 92 9.89 -6.42 12.44
N ALA A 93 10.39 -5.66 13.40
CA ALA A 93 11.10 -4.41 13.17
C ALA A 93 12.57 -4.56 13.57
N ALA A 94 13.48 -4.20 12.66
CA ALA A 94 14.89 -4.07 12.97
C ALA A 94 15.12 -2.91 13.97
N LYS A 95 16.27 -2.90 14.64
CA LYS A 95 16.60 -1.86 15.63
C LYS A 95 16.61 -0.45 15.05
N ASP A 96 16.89 -0.33 13.76
CA ASP A 96 16.96 0.93 13.00
C ASP A 96 15.65 1.25 12.27
N ALA A 97 14.59 0.45 12.45
CA ALA A 97 13.30 0.70 11.83
C ALA A 97 12.59 1.92 12.43
N PHE A 98 11.92 2.69 11.58
CA PHE A 98 11.04 3.79 11.97
C PHE A 98 9.81 3.85 11.04
N PHE A 99 8.71 4.38 11.57
CA PHE A 99 7.40 4.45 10.93
C PHE A 99 6.94 5.90 10.83
#